data_AF-A0A3B9A679-F1
#
_entry.id   AF-A0A3B9A679-F1
#
_cell.length_a   1.000
_cell.length_b   1.000
_cell.length_c   1.000
_cell.angle_alpha   90.00
_cell.angle_beta   90.00
_cell.angle_gamma   90.00
#
_symmetry.space_group_name_H-M   'P 1'
#
loop_
_entity.id
_entity.type
_entity.pdbx_description
1 polymer ?
#
loop_
_entity_poly.entity_id
_entity_poly.type
_entity_poly.pdbx_seq_one_letter_code
_entity_poly.pdbx_strand_id
1 'polypeptide(L)'
;TSGFSEVGLKDLERELVEKANSYGIRVLGPNIVGVLSNSDKMNGSFAPFLPLEGKASLVSQSGALLIAIDAASYIRRVGFDKLISIGNMSDVDFADLITWLNDDPNTSCISLYIEGFRDGRRFIEAARNANKPIIALKAGVSAHGAAAAASHTGSLAGAAKVYGAAFQQAGVVQATDLNDLFNRTLSLSLQPPMKGDNLLVITNGGGVGVLATDAAEKSGVPLKFAPADVQAELKKHMPEFGSAKNPVDLTGMAGTDWYQASIRFAFAHPWVDGLVVLYCETAMTDPLDIAKGIKKAIVESGVTDKPVTVSFVGGERSEEAMRWLVENGIPAYGAPDLAVNAIAALREYARMKEIVREEAMPCLAQDRERALKIINKARSEGRDSLTEIEAKEVFECYGLPVTPTRLARNEDEAVALAREIGYPVVMKIVSPDILHKSDAGGVRVNIKDDAGVREAFKVIMKNAKEYKATANIHGIAVQEMAPWGTEVILGSVNDPTFGPTMMFGLGGIFVEVLKDVTFRVAPVTSSQALRMLDEIRGAPIIAGVRGEAPRDRQALADVICQYSTMILDLADEVSESDANPVLVYESGKGLKVVDARIILKKK
;
A
#
# COMPACT_ATOMS: atom_id res chain seq x y z
N THR A 1 27.58 -14.80 -14.74
CA THR A 1 27.46 -16.25 -15.01
C THR A 1 26.12 -16.73 -14.53
N SER A 2 25.37 -17.44 -15.37
CA SER A 2 24.14 -18.19 -15.03
C SER A 2 24.48 -19.67 -14.75
N GLY A 3 23.48 -20.49 -14.45
CA GLY A 3 23.61 -21.90 -14.06
C GLY A 3 23.53 -22.15 -12.55
N PHE A 4 22.76 -21.35 -11.79
CA PHE A 4 22.64 -21.45 -10.33
C PHE A 4 21.20 -21.77 -9.89
N SER A 5 20.65 -21.04 -8.90
CA SER A 5 19.32 -21.34 -8.33
C SER A 5 18.18 -21.21 -9.35
N GLU A 6 18.34 -20.39 -10.39
CA GLU A 6 17.37 -20.20 -11.46
C GLU A 6 17.17 -21.45 -12.35
N VAL A 7 18.16 -22.37 -12.35
CA VAL A 7 18.05 -23.70 -12.99
C VAL A 7 17.92 -24.83 -11.97
N GLY A 8 17.67 -24.49 -10.69
CA GLY A 8 17.47 -25.45 -9.60
C GLY A 8 18.72 -25.80 -8.78
N LEU A 9 19.91 -25.27 -9.13
CA LEU A 9 21.17 -25.55 -8.45
C LEU A 9 21.39 -24.65 -7.21
N LYS A 10 20.46 -24.72 -6.26
CA LYS A 10 20.46 -23.88 -5.03
C LYS A 10 21.68 -24.10 -4.14
N ASP A 11 22.18 -25.34 -4.05
CA ASP A 11 23.33 -25.67 -3.21
C ASP A 11 24.63 -25.03 -3.73
N LEU A 12 24.80 -24.99 -5.06
CA LEU A 12 25.94 -24.34 -5.70
C LEU A 12 25.93 -22.82 -5.47
N GLU A 13 24.74 -22.20 -5.52
CA GLU A 13 24.60 -20.77 -5.19
C GLU A 13 24.94 -20.48 -3.73
N ARG A 14 24.50 -21.35 -2.81
CA ARG A 14 24.84 -21.23 -1.39
C ARG A 14 26.34 -21.38 -1.15
N GLU A 15 26.98 -22.37 -1.77
CA GLU A 15 28.44 -22.58 -1.68
C GLU A 15 29.22 -21.37 -2.20
N LEU A 16 28.78 -20.76 -3.31
CA LEU A 16 29.38 -19.53 -3.85
C LEU A 16 29.39 -18.41 -2.80
N VAL A 17 28.25 -18.15 -2.15
CA VAL A 17 28.10 -17.10 -1.14
C VAL A 17 28.92 -17.43 0.11
N GLU A 18 28.83 -18.65 0.62
CA GLU A 18 29.60 -19.11 1.79
C GLU A 18 31.11 -18.96 1.57
N LYS A 19 31.59 -19.34 0.38
CA LYS A 19 33.00 -19.20 0.03
C LYS A 19 33.41 -17.74 -0.08
N ALA A 20 32.62 -16.88 -0.73
CA ALA A 20 32.92 -15.45 -0.80
C ALA A 20 32.98 -14.80 0.59
N ASN A 21 32.00 -15.11 1.45
CA ASN A 21 31.95 -14.64 2.83
C ASN A 21 33.15 -15.11 3.66
N SER A 22 33.68 -16.31 3.42
CA SER A 22 34.89 -16.81 4.11
C SER A 22 36.14 -15.95 3.85
N TYR A 23 36.13 -15.13 2.79
CA TYR A 23 37.17 -14.17 2.44
C TYR A 23 36.77 -12.70 2.70
N GLY A 24 35.60 -12.44 3.31
CA GLY A 24 35.10 -11.07 3.50
C GLY A 24 34.67 -10.38 2.20
N ILE A 25 34.31 -11.14 1.16
CA ILE A 25 33.87 -10.64 -0.15
C ILE A 25 32.35 -10.74 -0.26
N ARG A 26 31.71 -9.68 -0.73
CA ARG A 26 30.28 -9.67 -1.07
C ARG A 26 30.04 -10.08 -2.52
N VAL A 27 28.88 -10.67 -2.81
CA VAL A 27 28.48 -11.16 -4.14
C VAL A 27 27.27 -10.38 -4.65
N LEU A 28 27.41 -9.74 -5.81
CA LEU A 28 26.29 -9.22 -6.60
C LEU A 28 25.87 -10.28 -7.63
N GLY A 29 24.60 -10.67 -7.63
CA GLY A 29 24.08 -11.75 -8.48
C GLY A 29 23.94 -13.09 -7.74
N PRO A 30 24.24 -14.25 -8.36
CA PRO A 30 24.72 -14.46 -9.73
C PRO A 30 23.63 -14.17 -10.79
N ASN A 31 23.87 -14.59 -12.04
CA ASN A 31 22.93 -14.42 -13.15
C ASN A 31 22.53 -12.94 -13.41
N ILE A 32 23.54 -12.08 -13.56
CA ILE A 32 23.36 -10.64 -13.77
C ILE A 32 23.90 -10.21 -15.12
N VAL A 33 23.42 -9.04 -15.55
CA VAL A 33 24.00 -8.29 -16.66
C VAL A 33 25.30 -7.61 -16.26
N GLY A 34 25.36 -7.11 -15.03
CA GLY A 34 26.46 -6.30 -14.50
C GLY A 34 25.96 -4.95 -13.99
N VAL A 35 26.89 -3.98 -13.93
CA VAL A 35 26.64 -2.64 -13.40
C VAL A 35 27.13 -1.59 -14.38
N LEU A 36 26.37 -0.51 -14.51
CA LEU A 36 26.72 0.69 -15.28
C LEU A 36 26.70 1.91 -14.37
N SER A 37 27.65 2.83 -14.56
CA SER A 37 27.74 4.10 -13.83
C SER A 37 28.26 5.21 -14.74
N ASN A 38 27.45 6.26 -14.93
CA ASN A 38 27.80 7.46 -15.69
C ASN A 38 28.83 8.31 -14.95
N SER A 39 28.61 8.60 -13.66
CA SER A 39 29.54 9.38 -12.83
C SER A 39 30.93 8.74 -12.74
N ASP A 40 31.02 7.42 -12.69
CA ASP A 40 32.30 6.69 -12.65
C ASP A 40 32.86 6.36 -14.04
N LYS A 41 32.12 6.66 -15.12
CA LYS A 41 32.45 6.27 -16.50
C LYS A 41 32.73 4.76 -16.62
N MET A 42 31.97 3.95 -15.90
CA MET A 42 32.19 2.51 -15.77
C MET A 42 31.04 1.73 -16.41
N ASN A 43 31.40 0.85 -17.35
CA ASN A 43 30.52 -0.21 -17.80
C ASN A 43 31.13 -1.56 -17.42
N GLY A 44 30.71 -2.10 -16.27
CA GLY A 44 31.06 -3.44 -15.78
C GLY A 44 30.02 -4.48 -16.18
N SER A 45 29.44 -4.34 -17.37
CA SER A 45 28.35 -5.17 -17.86
C SER A 45 28.60 -5.58 -19.32
N PHE A 46 27.65 -6.33 -19.91
CA PHE A 46 27.65 -6.60 -21.35
C PHE A 46 26.64 -5.75 -22.14
N ALA A 47 26.10 -4.67 -21.55
CA ALA A 47 25.32 -3.70 -22.30
C ALA A 47 26.24 -2.85 -23.20
N PRO A 48 25.76 -2.41 -24.37
CA PRO A 48 26.62 -1.81 -25.40
C PRO A 48 27.09 -0.38 -25.10
N PHE A 49 26.43 0.34 -24.21
CA PHE A 49 26.73 1.73 -23.87
C PHE A 49 26.30 2.04 -22.43
N LEU A 50 26.63 3.24 -21.95
CA LEU A 50 26.09 3.77 -20.69
C LEU A 50 24.68 4.35 -20.93
N PRO A 51 23.80 4.37 -19.92
CA PRO A 51 22.48 4.97 -20.05
C PRO A 51 22.56 6.46 -20.33
N LEU A 52 21.46 7.04 -20.81
CA LEU A 52 21.34 8.50 -20.90
C LEU A 52 21.71 9.12 -19.55
N GLU A 53 22.58 10.13 -19.54
CA GLU A 53 23.02 10.79 -18.31
C GLU A 53 21.84 11.40 -17.55
N GLY A 54 21.80 11.15 -16.24
CA GLY A 54 20.81 11.71 -15.33
C GLY A 54 21.13 11.42 -13.87
N LYS A 55 20.18 11.69 -12.98
CA LYS A 55 20.39 11.59 -11.52
C LYS A 55 19.63 10.44 -10.86
N ALA A 56 18.85 9.67 -11.62
CA ALA A 56 18.17 8.50 -11.08
C ALA A 56 19.11 7.28 -11.08
N SER A 57 18.89 6.32 -10.19
CA SER A 57 19.56 5.02 -10.26
C SER A 57 18.51 3.91 -10.32
N LEU A 58 18.70 2.92 -11.20
CA LEU A 58 17.78 1.80 -11.35
C LEU A 58 18.42 0.50 -10.90
N VAL A 59 17.73 -0.22 -10.02
CA VAL A 59 18.07 -1.58 -9.61
C VAL A 59 17.04 -2.54 -10.19
N SER A 60 17.49 -3.60 -10.88
CA SER A 60 16.60 -4.57 -11.53
C SER A 60 17.00 -6.01 -11.24
N GLN A 61 16.02 -6.83 -10.83
CA GLN A 61 16.16 -8.29 -10.81
C GLN A 61 16.24 -8.86 -12.23
N SER A 62 15.47 -8.31 -13.17
CA SER A 62 15.49 -8.76 -14.57
C SER A 62 16.67 -8.15 -15.33
N GLY A 63 17.60 -9.00 -15.75
CA GLY A 63 18.75 -8.60 -16.56
C GLY A 63 18.37 -8.15 -17.97
N ALA A 64 17.61 -8.97 -18.70
CA ALA A 64 17.21 -8.65 -20.07
C ALA A 64 16.42 -7.33 -20.15
N LEU A 65 15.54 -7.09 -19.17
CA LEU A 65 14.78 -5.85 -19.10
C LEU A 65 15.68 -4.64 -18.76
N LEU A 66 16.69 -4.79 -17.90
CA LEU A 66 17.62 -3.71 -17.58
C LEU A 66 18.38 -3.23 -18.82
N ILE A 67 18.84 -4.15 -19.69
CA ILE A 67 19.49 -3.79 -20.97
C ILE A 67 18.52 -3.07 -21.91
N ALA A 68 17.27 -3.52 -21.96
CA ALA A 68 16.26 -2.85 -22.76
C ALA A 68 15.92 -1.45 -22.22
N ILE A 69 15.90 -1.28 -20.89
CA ILE A 69 15.69 0.00 -20.22
C ILE A 69 16.86 0.96 -20.48
N ASP A 70 18.10 0.47 -20.45
CA ASP A 70 19.30 1.23 -20.83
C ASP A 70 19.11 1.89 -22.21
N ALA A 71 18.78 1.09 -23.24
CA ALA A 71 18.49 1.63 -24.57
C ALA A 71 17.26 2.55 -24.59
N ALA A 72 16.19 2.20 -23.88
CA ALA A 72 14.96 2.98 -23.83
C ALA A 72 15.13 4.34 -23.13
N SER A 73 16.13 4.50 -22.24
CA SER A 73 16.45 5.76 -21.56
C SER A 73 16.66 6.92 -22.55
N TYR A 74 17.28 6.64 -23.70
CA TYR A 74 17.54 7.62 -24.76
C TYR A 74 16.28 8.06 -25.50
N ILE A 75 15.36 7.15 -25.80
CA ILE A 75 14.11 7.47 -26.50
C ILE A 75 13.15 8.18 -25.55
N ARG A 76 13.07 7.70 -24.30
CA ARG A 76 12.18 8.22 -23.27
C ARG A 76 12.70 9.48 -22.59
N ARG A 77 13.98 9.83 -22.83
CA ARG A 77 14.66 11.00 -22.27
C ARG A 77 14.64 11.04 -20.74
N VAL A 78 14.77 9.87 -20.12
CA VAL A 78 14.89 9.74 -18.67
C VAL A 78 16.27 9.20 -18.38
N GLY A 79 17.11 10.05 -17.79
CA GLY A 79 18.51 9.72 -17.54
C GLY A 79 18.73 8.98 -16.22
N PHE A 80 19.70 8.09 -16.21
CA PHE A 80 20.17 7.36 -15.04
C PHE A 80 21.66 7.61 -14.81
N ASP A 81 22.06 7.74 -13.56
CA ASP A 81 23.47 7.68 -13.17
C ASP A 81 23.92 6.22 -13.12
N LYS A 82 23.18 5.35 -12.43
CA LYS A 82 23.54 3.93 -12.28
C LYS A 82 22.44 2.98 -12.72
N LEU A 83 22.83 1.91 -13.40
CA LEU A 83 21.98 0.74 -13.65
C LEU A 83 22.63 -0.50 -13.02
N ILE A 84 21.91 -1.17 -12.13
CA ILE A 84 22.43 -2.28 -11.33
C ILE A 84 21.55 -3.51 -11.54
N SER A 85 22.10 -4.55 -12.18
CA SER A 85 21.45 -5.84 -12.29
C SER A 85 21.79 -6.71 -11.09
N ILE A 86 20.77 -7.19 -10.36
CA ILE A 86 20.95 -7.98 -9.13
C ILE A 86 20.62 -9.47 -9.31
N GLY A 87 19.93 -9.84 -10.39
CA GLY A 87 19.73 -11.23 -10.79
C GLY A 87 19.11 -12.07 -9.67
N ASN A 88 19.75 -13.21 -9.37
CA ASN A 88 19.29 -14.14 -8.33
C ASN A 88 19.31 -13.53 -6.92
N MET A 89 20.05 -12.43 -6.71
CA MET A 89 20.10 -11.68 -5.45
C MET A 89 20.52 -12.59 -4.28
N SER A 90 21.64 -13.29 -4.44
CA SER A 90 22.08 -14.35 -3.52
C SER A 90 22.72 -13.85 -2.22
N ASP A 91 23.30 -12.65 -2.25
CA ASP A 91 23.94 -11.99 -1.11
C ASP A 91 23.56 -10.51 -1.05
N VAL A 92 24.07 -9.68 -1.97
CA VAL A 92 23.66 -8.27 -2.05
C VAL A 92 22.23 -8.17 -2.57
N ASP A 93 21.37 -7.48 -1.82
CA ASP A 93 19.94 -7.33 -2.13
C ASP A 93 19.48 -5.88 -2.30
N PHE A 94 18.17 -5.68 -2.47
CA PHE A 94 17.58 -4.35 -2.58
C PHE A 94 17.83 -3.49 -1.34
N ALA A 95 17.83 -4.05 -0.13
CA ALA A 95 18.02 -3.29 1.09
C ALA A 95 19.47 -2.77 1.20
N ASP A 96 20.45 -3.61 0.83
CA ASP A 96 21.85 -3.19 0.70
C ASP A 96 21.99 -2.03 -0.29
N LEU A 97 21.41 -2.17 -1.49
CA LEU A 97 21.56 -1.18 -2.56
C LEU A 97 20.78 0.11 -2.29
N ILE A 98 19.60 0.05 -1.67
CA ILE A 98 18.86 1.24 -1.24
C ILE A 98 19.69 2.01 -0.22
N THR A 99 20.26 1.33 0.77
CA THR A 99 21.10 1.96 1.79
C THR A 99 22.30 2.65 1.16
N TRP A 100 23.00 1.97 0.25
CA TRP A 100 24.16 2.53 -0.44
C TRP A 100 23.80 3.70 -1.38
N LEU A 101 22.77 3.55 -2.22
CA LEU A 101 22.32 4.61 -3.14
C LEU A 101 21.72 5.80 -2.40
N ASN A 102 21.21 5.60 -1.18
CA ASN A 102 20.72 6.69 -0.35
C ASN A 102 21.84 7.66 0.06
N ASP A 103 23.07 7.17 0.23
CA ASP A 103 24.22 7.99 0.62
C ASP A 103 25.02 8.51 -0.58
N ASP A 104 24.78 7.97 -1.78
CA ASP A 104 25.47 8.36 -3.02
C ASP A 104 25.07 9.78 -3.51
N PRO A 105 25.99 10.77 -3.56
CA PRO A 105 25.65 12.14 -3.94
C PRO A 105 25.20 12.30 -5.41
N ASN A 106 25.50 11.34 -6.28
CA ASN A 106 25.12 11.40 -7.70
C ASN A 106 23.69 10.89 -7.95
N THR A 107 23.15 10.11 -7.03
CA THR A 107 21.78 9.61 -7.09
C THR A 107 20.84 10.55 -6.34
N SER A 108 19.82 11.09 -7.02
CA SER A 108 18.73 11.85 -6.39
C SER A 108 17.46 11.01 -6.17
N CYS A 109 17.31 9.89 -6.87
CA CYS A 109 16.11 9.06 -6.89
C CYS A 109 16.46 7.61 -7.22
N ILE A 110 15.78 6.65 -6.59
CA ILE A 110 16.02 5.21 -6.76
C ILE A 110 14.79 4.56 -7.41
N SER A 111 14.98 3.90 -8.54
CA SER A 111 13.95 3.14 -9.24
C SER A 111 14.25 1.64 -9.11
N LEU A 112 13.21 0.83 -8.91
CA LEU A 112 13.34 -0.58 -8.63
C LEU A 112 12.43 -1.39 -9.58
N TYR A 113 12.98 -2.42 -10.21
CA TYR A 113 12.19 -3.46 -10.87
C TYR A 113 12.24 -4.74 -10.04
N ILE A 114 11.09 -5.14 -9.50
CA ILE A 114 10.98 -6.14 -8.45
C ILE A 114 10.12 -7.30 -8.95
N GLU A 115 10.67 -8.51 -8.95
CA GLU A 115 9.93 -9.77 -9.16
C GLU A 115 9.51 -10.38 -7.82
N GLY A 116 10.34 -10.27 -6.78
CA GLY A 116 10.02 -10.66 -5.41
C GLY A 116 11.13 -10.32 -4.43
N PHE A 117 10.89 -10.54 -3.13
CA PHE A 117 11.91 -10.39 -2.09
C PHE A 117 12.25 -11.72 -1.43
N ARG A 118 13.48 -11.83 -0.92
CA ARG A 118 13.87 -12.87 0.05
C ARG A 118 13.49 -12.45 1.47
N ASP A 119 13.78 -11.19 1.81
CA ASP A 119 13.43 -10.57 3.09
C ASP A 119 12.72 -9.23 2.83
N GLY A 120 11.39 -9.23 2.89
CA GLY A 120 10.59 -8.03 2.68
C GLY A 120 10.65 -7.05 3.85
N ARG A 121 10.98 -7.51 5.06
CA ARG A 121 11.05 -6.63 6.25
C ARG A 121 12.31 -5.78 6.21
N ARG A 122 13.45 -6.38 5.86
CA ARG A 122 14.71 -5.67 5.64
C ARG A 122 14.57 -4.61 4.54
N PHE A 123 13.81 -4.91 3.47
CA PHE A 123 13.47 -3.93 2.44
C PHE A 123 12.66 -2.75 2.99
N ILE A 124 11.58 -3.02 3.74
CA ILE A 124 10.75 -1.96 4.36
C ILE A 124 11.62 -1.05 5.23
N GLU A 125 12.48 -1.62 6.07
CA GLU A 125 13.36 -0.86 6.96
C GLU A 125 14.33 0.04 6.18
N ALA A 126 15.04 -0.52 5.19
CA ALA A 126 15.96 0.27 4.35
C ALA A 126 15.25 1.40 3.60
N ALA A 127 14.07 1.13 3.04
CA ALA A 127 13.28 2.12 2.32
C ALA A 127 12.74 3.22 3.25
N ARG A 128 12.29 2.88 4.47
CA ARG A 128 11.86 3.89 5.46
C ARG A 128 12.98 4.84 5.85
N ASN A 129 14.19 4.33 5.98
CA ASN A 129 15.38 5.09 6.37
C ASN A 129 15.97 5.92 5.22
N ALA A 130 15.63 5.61 3.97
CA ALA A 130 16.10 6.37 2.82
C ALA A 130 15.50 7.77 2.81
N ASN A 131 16.30 8.81 2.59
CA ASN A 131 15.86 10.21 2.45
C ASN A 131 15.50 10.58 1.01
N LYS A 132 15.86 9.74 0.04
CA LYS A 132 15.57 9.94 -1.39
C LYS A 132 14.26 9.27 -1.79
N PRO A 133 13.59 9.72 -2.86
CA PRO A 133 12.45 9.01 -3.42
C PRO A 133 12.82 7.62 -3.92
N ILE A 134 11.94 6.66 -3.68
CA ILE A 134 12.03 5.31 -4.21
C ILE A 134 10.78 5.01 -5.03
N ILE A 135 10.95 4.55 -6.26
CA ILE A 135 9.87 4.07 -7.14
C ILE A 135 10.03 2.57 -7.35
N ALA A 136 8.98 1.79 -7.14
CA ALA A 136 8.98 0.35 -7.39
C ALA A 136 7.97 -0.06 -8.45
N LEU A 137 8.45 -0.75 -9.49
CA LEU A 137 7.62 -1.52 -10.41
C LEU A 137 7.65 -3.00 -9.99
N LYS A 138 6.55 -3.48 -9.42
CA LYS A 138 6.38 -4.89 -9.07
C LYS A 138 5.85 -5.68 -10.25
N ALA A 139 6.63 -6.64 -10.74
CA ALA A 139 6.19 -7.63 -11.72
C ALA A 139 5.27 -8.68 -11.08
N GLY A 140 4.44 -9.35 -11.87
CA GLY A 140 3.61 -10.46 -11.40
C GLY A 140 2.51 -10.06 -10.40
N VAL A 141 1.84 -8.93 -10.63
CA VAL A 141 0.73 -8.45 -9.77
C VAL A 141 -0.62 -9.10 -10.08
N SER A 142 -0.80 -9.65 -11.28
CA SER A 142 -2.00 -10.42 -11.64
C SER A 142 -1.82 -11.90 -11.30
N ALA A 143 -2.91 -12.65 -11.17
CA ALA A 143 -2.80 -14.10 -10.92
C ALA A 143 -1.96 -14.82 -12.00
N HIS A 144 -2.20 -14.51 -13.28
CA HIS A 144 -1.40 -15.08 -14.37
C HIS A 144 0.04 -14.57 -14.38
N GLY A 145 0.26 -13.28 -14.10
CA GLY A 145 1.61 -12.71 -14.04
C GLY A 145 2.41 -13.29 -12.87
N ALA A 146 1.75 -13.51 -11.73
CA ALA A 146 2.34 -14.14 -10.57
C ALA A 146 2.64 -15.63 -10.84
N ALA A 147 1.77 -16.35 -11.55
CA ALA A 147 2.04 -17.72 -11.99
C ALA A 147 3.17 -17.81 -13.04
N ALA A 148 3.32 -16.79 -13.89
CA ALA A 148 4.44 -16.69 -14.83
C ALA A 148 5.76 -16.35 -14.13
N ALA A 149 5.71 -15.65 -12.99
CA ALA A 149 6.85 -15.32 -12.15
C ALA A 149 7.15 -16.36 -11.04
N ALA A 150 6.18 -17.21 -10.66
CA ALA A 150 6.27 -18.15 -9.53
C ALA A 150 5.40 -19.42 -9.72
N SER A 151 5.86 -20.57 -9.20
CA SER A 151 5.22 -21.89 -9.39
C SER A 151 4.07 -22.26 -8.43
N HIS A 152 3.52 -21.33 -7.64
CA HIS A 152 2.45 -21.61 -6.67
C HIS A 152 1.22 -20.71 -6.86
N THR A 153 0.05 -21.31 -7.05
CA THR A 153 -1.12 -20.65 -7.69
C THR A 153 -2.29 -20.28 -6.75
N GLY A 154 -2.14 -20.38 -5.43
CA GLY A 154 -3.28 -20.33 -4.49
C GLY A 154 -3.69 -18.95 -3.92
N SER A 155 -2.80 -17.96 -3.80
CA SER A 155 -3.03 -16.73 -3.00
C SER A 155 -2.76 -15.41 -3.73
N LEU A 156 -2.78 -15.45 -5.06
CA LEU A 156 -2.09 -14.46 -5.91
C LEU A 156 -2.67 -13.03 -5.83
N ALA A 157 -3.98 -12.88 -5.61
CA ALA A 157 -4.61 -11.56 -5.47
C ALA A 157 -4.34 -10.90 -4.11
N GLY A 158 -4.13 -11.69 -3.06
CA GLY A 158 -3.76 -11.20 -1.73
C GLY A 158 -2.33 -10.67 -1.74
N ALA A 159 -1.40 -11.41 -2.34
CA ALA A 159 0.00 -11.04 -2.43
C ALA A 159 0.19 -9.64 -3.05
N ALA A 160 -0.44 -9.33 -4.19
CA ALA A 160 -0.30 -8.02 -4.82
C ALA A 160 -0.73 -6.85 -3.92
N LYS A 161 -1.84 -7.00 -3.18
CA LYS A 161 -2.29 -5.99 -2.21
C LYS A 161 -1.34 -5.86 -1.01
N VAL A 162 -0.74 -6.96 -0.56
CA VAL A 162 0.28 -6.94 0.51
C VAL A 162 1.54 -6.19 0.07
N TYR A 163 2.03 -6.41 -1.16
CA TYR A 163 3.15 -5.63 -1.70
C TYR A 163 2.84 -4.13 -1.78
N GLY A 164 1.65 -3.75 -2.27
CA GLY A 164 1.23 -2.34 -2.31
C GLY A 164 1.16 -1.72 -0.92
N ALA A 165 0.61 -2.44 0.06
CA ALA A 165 0.58 -2.00 1.45
C ALA A 165 1.99 -1.85 2.05
N ALA A 166 2.89 -2.80 1.78
CA ALA A 166 4.28 -2.74 2.22
C ALA A 166 5.01 -1.53 1.61
N PHE A 167 4.80 -1.23 0.32
CA PHE A 167 5.37 -0.04 -0.32
C PHE A 167 4.85 1.26 0.30
N GLN A 168 3.55 1.36 0.53
CA GLN A 168 2.95 2.52 1.19
C GLN A 168 3.51 2.73 2.61
N GLN A 169 3.67 1.65 3.39
CA GLN A 169 4.27 1.70 4.73
C GLN A 169 5.77 2.01 4.71
N ALA A 170 6.45 1.68 3.62
CA ALA A 170 7.88 1.90 3.43
C ALA A 170 8.22 3.28 2.83
N GLY A 171 7.22 4.02 2.35
CA GLY A 171 7.43 5.30 1.68
C GLY A 171 7.85 5.18 0.21
N VAL A 172 7.52 4.04 -0.41
CA VAL A 172 7.88 3.70 -1.79
C VAL A 172 6.69 3.99 -2.71
N VAL A 173 6.92 4.81 -3.73
CA VAL A 173 5.93 5.13 -4.76
C VAL A 173 5.82 3.94 -5.71
N GLN A 174 4.62 3.43 -5.94
CA GLN A 174 4.44 2.28 -6.84
C GLN A 174 4.18 2.72 -8.27
N ALA A 175 4.92 2.15 -9.21
CA ALA A 175 4.65 2.26 -10.65
C ALA A 175 3.78 1.09 -11.13
N THR A 176 2.85 1.36 -12.05
CA THR A 176 1.93 0.34 -12.60
C THR A 176 2.49 -0.40 -13.81
N ASP A 177 3.35 0.26 -14.57
CA ASP A 177 3.99 -0.27 -15.77
C ASP A 177 5.32 0.46 -16.05
N LEU A 178 5.99 0.11 -17.15
CA LEU A 178 7.26 0.73 -17.53
C LEU A 178 7.12 2.21 -17.87
N ASN A 179 6.07 2.63 -18.57
CA ASN A 179 5.88 4.05 -18.89
C ASN A 179 5.71 4.85 -17.60
N ASP A 180 4.90 4.34 -16.67
CA ASP A 180 4.69 4.94 -15.36
C ASP A 180 5.99 4.99 -14.54
N LEU A 181 6.79 3.92 -14.54
CA LEU A 181 8.12 3.90 -13.90
C LEU A 181 9.01 5.02 -14.43
N PHE A 182 9.12 5.17 -15.75
CA PHE A 182 9.91 6.23 -16.38
C PHE A 182 9.36 7.63 -16.05
N ASN A 183 8.05 7.82 -16.16
CA ASN A 183 7.43 9.13 -15.94
C ASN A 183 7.60 9.61 -14.50
N ARG A 184 7.40 8.71 -13.52
CA ARG A 184 7.60 8.99 -12.09
C ARG A 184 9.07 9.17 -11.75
N THR A 185 9.97 8.38 -12.35
CA THR A 185 11.42 8.54 -12.18
C THR A 185 11.87 9.94 -12.63
N LEU A 186 11.35 10.42 -13.77
CA LEU A 186 11.70 11.74 -14.29
C LEU A 186 11.30 12.86 -13.33
N SER A 187 10.07 12.86 -12.79
CA SER A 187 9.64 13.91 -11.87
C SER A 187 10.33 13.83 -10.51
N LEU A 188 10.38 12.64 -9.90
CA LEU A 188 10.96 12.43 -8.56
C LEU A 188 12.48 12.62 -8.53
N SER A 189 13.18 12.47 -9.66
CA SER A 189 14.61 12.75 -9.76
C SER A 189 14.96 14.23 -9.93
N LEU A 190 14.01 15.06 -10.38
CA LEU A 190 14.26 16.46 -10.75
C LEU A 190 13.54 17.49 -9.86
N GLN A 191 12.47 17.11 -9.16
CA GLN A 191 11.58 18.04 -8.47
C GLN A 191 11.44 17.74 -6.96
N PRO A 192 11.21 18.76 -6.12
CA PRO A 192 10.90 18.56 -4.71
C PRO A 192 9.49 17.95 -4.51
N PRO A 193 9.19 17.35 -3.35
CA PRO A 193 7.85 16.86 -3.03
C PRO A 193 6.79 17.99 -3.03
N MET A 194 5.56 17.67 -3.44
CA MET A 194 4.41 18.57 -3.31
C MET A 194 3.81 18.40 -1.90
N LYS A 195 4.10 19.34 -1.00
CA LYS A 195 3.73 19.22 0.43
C LYS A 195 2.25 19.50 0.74
N GLY A 196 1.54 20.18 -0.15
CA GLY A 196 0.13 20.51 0.04
C GLY A 196 -0.79 19.95 -1.04
N ASP A 197 -2.01 20.49 -1.11
CA ASP A 197 -3.09 19.98 -1.97
C ASP A 197 -3.51 20.98 -3.05
N ASN A 198 -2.96 22.19 -3.06
CA ASN A 198 -3.39 23.24 -3.98
C ASN A 198 -2.54 23.20 -5.26
N LEU A 199 -2.95 22.33 -6.20
CA LEU A 199 -2.42 22.29 -7.55
C LEU A 199 -3.00 23.45 -8.38
N LEU A 200 -2.14 24.24 -9.03
CA LEU A 200 -2.56 25.18 -10.07
C LEU A 200 -2.15 24.66 -11.45
N VAL A 201 -3.06 24.71 -12.42
CA VAL A 201 -2.80 24.40 -13.82
C VAL A 201 -2.82 25.69 -14.64
N ILE A 202 -1.78 25.97 -15.42
CA ILE A 202 -1.72 27.09 -16.38
C ILE A 202 -1.68 26.50 -17.80
N THR A 203 -2.51 27.00 -18.71
CA THR A 203 -2.64 26.49 -20.08
C THR A 203 -2.93 27.59 -21.09
N ASN A 204 -2.56 27.43 -22.36
CA ASN A 204 -3.06 28.23 -23.49
C ASN A 204 -4.23 27.58 -24.24
N GLY A 205 -4.75 26.44 -23.77
CA GLY A 205 -5.84 25.73 -24.42
C GLY A 205 -6.79 25.06 -23.45
N GLY A 206 -8.08 25.38 -23.56
CA GLY A 206 -9.14 24.77 -22.76
C GLY A 206 -9.22 23.25 -22.88
N GLY A 207 -8.99 22.68 -24.08
CA GLY A 207 -9.05 21.23 -24.30
C GLY A 207 -8.04 20.44 -23.46
N VAL A 208 -6.78 20.86 -23.45
CA VAL A 208 -5.75 20.24 -22.59
C VAL A 208 -5.96 20.55 -21.11
N GLY A 209 -6.56 21.70 -20.78
CA GLY A 209 -6.99 22.02 -19.42
C GLY A 209 -8.06 21.07 -18.88
N VAL A 210 -9.04 20.69 -19.71
CA VAL A 210 -10.05 19.68 -19.36
C VAL A 210 -9.40 18.30 -19.15
N LEU A 211 -8.53 17.86 -20.06
CA LEU A 211 -7.81 16.59 -19.90
C LEU A 211 -6.97 16.55 -18.62
N ALA A 212 -6.33 17.67 -18.26
CA ALA A 212 -5.60 17.79 -17.00
C ALA A 212 -6.53 17.74 -15.78
N THR A 213 -7.74 18.29 -15.88
CA THR A 213 -8.76 18.22 -14.81
C THR A 213 -9.21 16.78 -14.57
N ASP A 214 -9.55 16.06 -15.65
CA ASP A 214 -9.93 14.64 -15.58
C ASP A 214 -8.78 13.79 -15.01
N ALA A 215 -7.55 14.08 -15.41
CA ALA A 215 -6.37 13.40 -14.89
C ALA A 215 -6.09 13.69 -13.41
N ALA A 216 -6.37 14.91 -12.94
CA ALA A 216 -6.22 15.30 -11.54
C ALA A 216 -7.23 14.55 -10.67
N GLU A 217 -8.48 14.47 -11.11
CA GLU A 217 -9.53 13.69 -10.44
C GLU A 217 -9.19 12.21 -10.41
N LYS A 218 -8.81 11.62 -11.55
CA LYS A 218 -8.38 10.22 -11.66
C LYS A 218 -7.19 9.89 -10.74
N SER A 219 -6.28 10.84 -10.54
CA SER A 219 -5.08 10.68 -9.71
C SER A 219 -5.29 11.10 -8.25
N GLY A 220 -6.51 11.50 -7.87
CA GLY A 220 -6.84 11.92 -6.50
C GLY A 220 -6.14 13.21 -6.06
N VAL A 221 -5.82 14.10 -7.00
CA VAL A 221 -5.25 15.43 -6.75
C VAL A 221 -6.39 16.46 -6.75
N PRO A 222 -6.69 17.12 -5.60
CA PRO A 222 -7.75 18.10 -5.53
C PRO A 222 -7.47 19.31 -6.45
N LEU A 223 -8.40 19.59 -7.37
CA LEU A 223 -8.34 20.79 -8.19
C LEU A 223 -9.30 21.85 -7.64
N LYS A 224 -8.80 22.68 -6.72
CA LYS A 224 -9.57 23.76 -6.11
C LYS A 224 -9.57 24.99 -7.01
N PHE A 225 -10.65 25.76 -6.96
CA PHE A 225 -10.66 27.07 -7.61
C PHE A 225 -9.59 27.99 -7.00
N ALA A 226 -8.91 28.75 -7.86
CA ALA A 226 -7.93 29.75 -7.45
C ALA A 226 -8.60 30.82 -6.57
N PRO A 227 -7.93 31.31 -5.51
CA PRO A 227 -8.41 32.43 -4.70
C PRO A 227 -8.59 33.72 -5.51
N ALA A 228 -9.40 34.65 -5.00
CA ALA A 228 -9.78 35.86 -5.74
C ALA A 228 -8.58 36.77 -6.09
N ASP A 229 -7.59 36.87 -5.20
CA ASP A 229 -6.33 37.58 -5.41
C ASP A 229 -5.48 36.92 -6.51
N VAL A 230 -5.39 35.59 -6.51
CA VAL A 230 -4.71 34.83 -7.57
C VAL A 230 -5.40 35.03 -8.91
N GLN A 231 -6.74 34.96 -8.94
CA GLN A 231 -7.53 35.20 -10.14
C GLN A 231 -7.34 36.62 -10.69
N ALA A 232 -7.34 37.62 -9.81
CA ALA A 232 -7.21 39.02 -10.18
C ALA A 232 -5.85 39.33 -10.81
N GLU A 233 -4.76 38.75 -10.31
CA GLU A 233 -3.44 38.93 -10.90
C GLU A 233 -3.33 38.24 -12.26
N LEU A 234 -3.74 36.97 -12.35
CA LEU A 234 -3.67 36.20 -13.60
C LEU A 234 -4.53 36.82 -14.70
N LYS A 235 -5.66 37.47 -14.34
CA LYS A 235 -6.51 38.18 -15.30
C LYS A 235 -5.79 39.31 -16.05
N LYS A 236 -4.66 39.82 -15.56
CA LYS A 236 -3.84 40.84 -16.26
C LYS A 236 -3.06 40.26 -17.44
N HIS A 237 -2.94 38.93 -17.54
CA HIS A 237 -2.11 38.22 -18.52
C HIS A 237 -2.94 37.34 -19.46
N MET A 238 -4.21 37.70 -19.68
CA MET A 238 -5.12 37.02 -20.58
C MET A 238 -6.17 38.01 -21.10
N PRO A 239 -6.84 37.74 -22.23
CA PRO A 239 -7.98 38.53 -22.67
C PRO A 239 -9.21 38.33 -21.76
N GLU A 240 -10.25 39.14 -21.97
CA GLU A 240 -11.49 39.10 -21.17
C GLU A 240 -12.13 37.71 -21.13
N PHE A 241 -12.06 36.99 -22.26
CA PHE A 241 -12.59 35.63 -22.42
C PHE A 241 -11.67 34.50 -21.91
N GLY A 242 -10.47 34.81 -21.42
CA GLY A 242 -9.63 33.84 -20.72
C GLY A 242 -10.24 33.43 -19.37
N SER A 243 -9.78 32.32 -18.79
CA SER A 243 -10.26 31.84 -17.48
C SER A 243 -9.14 31.90 -16.45
N ALA A 244 -9.40 32.48 -15.27
CA ALA A 244 -8.43 32.49 -14.17
C ALA A 244 -8.75 31.46 -13.06
N LYS A 245 -9.79 30.64 -13.25
CA LYS A 245 -10.40 29.85 -12.16
C LYS A 245 -9.58 28.66 -11.66
N ASN A 246 -8.68 28.10 -12.45
CA ASN A 246 -8.03 26.78 -12.30
C ASN A 246 -8.84 25.63 -12.96
N PRO A 247 -8.42 25.13 -14.13
CA PRO A 247 -7.25 25.57 -14.90
C PRO A 247 -7.31 27.06 -15.29
N VAL A 248 -6.15 27.69 -15.33
CA VAL A 248 -5.93 29.07 -15.79
C VAL A 248 -5.69 29.01 -17.29
N ASP A 249 -6.68 29.43 -18.07
CA ASP A 249 -6.64 29.44 -19.54
C ASP A 249 -6.25 30.84 -20.04
N LEU A 250 -4.99 30.97 -20.46
CA LEU A 250 -4.38 32.14 -21.08
C LEU A 250 -4.80 32.33 -22.54
N THR A 251 -5.55 31.38 -23.11
CA THR A 251 -6.04 31.32 -24.49
C THR A 251 -4.95 31.05 -25.53
N GLY A 252 -5.35 30.60 -26.73
CA GLY A 252 -4.42 30.11 -27.76
C GLY A 252 -3.47 31.16 -28.33
N MET A 253 -3.68 32.46 -28.04
CA MET A 253 -2.79 33.55 -28.44
C MET A 253 -1.71 33.88 -27.39
N ALA A 254 -1.66 33.15 -26.27
CA ALA A 254 -0.72 33.42 -25.19
C ALA A 254 0.74 33.27 -25.65
N GLY A 255 1.45 34.39 -25.71
CA GLY A 255 2.88 34.43 -25.96
C GLY A 255 3.72 34.19 -24.70
N THR A 256 5.04 34.19 -24.89
CA THR A 256 6.04 33.94 -23.83
C THR A 256 5.87 34.87 -22.62
N ASP A 257 5.54 36.15 -22.83
CA ASP A 257 5.40 37.11 -21.74
C ASP A 257 4.24 36.77 -20.80
N TRP A 258 3.12 36.27 -21.33
CA TRP A 258 1.97 35.88 -20.51
C TRP A 258 2.26 34.63 -19.69
N TYR A 259 2.93 33.63 -20.28
CA TYR A 259 3.43 32.47 -19.55
C TYR A 259 4.43 32.88 -18.46
N GLN A 260 5.44 33.67 -18.80
CA GLN A 260 6.49 34.05 -17.86
C GLN A 260 5.92 34.82 -16.66
N ALA A 261 5.04 35.81 -16.91
CA ALA A 261 4.45 36.60 -15.85
C ALA A 261 3.51 35.78 -14.95
N SER A 262 2.65 34.95 -15.55
CA SER A 262 1.69 34.10 -14.84
C SER A 262 2.39 33.05 -13.97
N ILE A 263 3.40 32.37 -14.51
CA ILE A 263 4.22 31.39 -13.77
C ILE A 263 5.02 32.09 -12.67
N ARG A 264 5.65 33.23 -13.02
CA ARG A 264 6.18 34.30 -12.15
C ARG A 264 5.46 34.34 -10.80
N PHE A 265 4.25 34.86 -10.90
CA PHE A 265 3.39 35.14 -9.78
C PHE A 265 2.87 33.85 -9.12
N ALA A 266 2.32 32.92 -9.91
CA ALA A 266 1.67 31.73 -9.40
C ALA A 266 2.62 30.86 -8.57
N PHE A 267 3.83 30.63 -9.05
CA PHE A 267 4.79 29.75 -8.37
C PHE A 267 5.26 30.34 -7.03
N ALA A 268 5.42 31.68 -6.96
CA ALA A 268 5.73 32.40 -5.74
C ALA A 268 4.55 32.46 -4.75
N HIS A 269 3.31 32.31 -5.22
CA HIS A 269 2.13 32.54 -4.40
C HIS A 269 1.97 31.49 -3.28
N PRO A 270 1.76 31.86 -2.00
CA PRO A 270 1.68 30.92 -0.87
C PRO A 270 0.56 29.89 -0.99
N TRP A 271 -0.52 30.21 -1.71
CA TRP A 271 -1.62 29.26 -1.93
C TRP A 271 -1.24 28.11 -2.87
N VAL A 272 -0.29 28.30 -3.79
CA VAL A 272 0.08 27.27 -4.77
C VAL A 272 1.13 26.34 -4.16
N ASP A 273 0.81 25.05 -4.07
CA ASP A 273 1.70 24.01 -3.55
C ASP A 273 2.46 23.27 -4.66
N GLY A 274 1.93 23.27 -5.88
CA GLY A 274 2.52 22.67 -7.06
C GLY A 274 1.92 23.27 -8.34
N LEU A 275 2.68 23.26 -9.42
CA LEU A 275 2.31 23.88 -10.69
C LEU A 275 2.39 22.89 -11.85
N VAL A 276 1.33 22.81 -12.66
CA VAL A 276 1.36 22.14 -13.97
C VAL A 276 1.24 23.21 -15.05
N VAL A 277 2.18 23.24 -15.99
CA VAL A 277 2.14 24.14 -17.15
C VAL A 277 1.88 23.32 -18.41
N LEU A 278 0.80 23.66 -19.11
CA LEU A 278 0.37 23.02 -20.34
C LEU A 278 0.54 23.98 -21.51
N TYR A 279 1.03 23.48 -22.64
CA TYR A 279 1.18 24.25 -23.86
C TYR A 279 0.74 23.42 -25.05
N CYS A 280 -0.14 23.98 -25.88
CA CYS A 280 -0.43 23.50 -27.21
C CYS A 280 0.35 24.33 -28.23
N GLU A 281 1.05 23.66 -29.15
CA GLU A 281 1.78 24.33 -30.21
C GLU A 281 0.85 25.09 -31.16
N THR A 282 1.18 26.35 -31.44
CA THR A 282 0.44 27.20 -32.38
C THR A 282 1.40 27.90 -33.34
N ALA A 283 0.87 28.38 -34.47
CA ALA A 283 1.65 29.16 -35.45
C ALA A 283 2.18 30.49 -34.90
N MET A 284 1.66 30.98 -33.78
CA MET A 284 1.99 32.29 -33.20
C MET A 284 3.15 32.23 -32.19
N THR A 285 3.61 31.04 -31.84
CA THR A 285 4.54 30.82 -30.72
C THR A 285 5.68 29.90 -31.11
N ASP A 286 6.84 30.10 -30.48
CA ASP A 286 7.96 29.17 -30.56
C ASP A 286 8.01 28.32 -29.28
N PRO A 287 7.87 26.98 -29.37
CA PRO A 287 7.91 26.12 -28.19
C PRO A 287 9.18 26.31 -27.35
N LEU A 288 10.34 26.51 -27.97
CA LEU A 288 11.60 26.67 -27.25
C LEU A 288 11.64 28.00 -26.48
N ASP A 289 11.04 29.06 -27.02
CA ASP A 289 10.90 30.33 -26.31
C ASP A 289 9.94 30.21 -25.12
N ILE A 290 8.83 29.47 -25.26
CA ILE A 290 7.94 29.16 -24.14
C ILE A 290 8.68 28.36 -23.06
N ALA A 291 9.43 27.33 -23.44
CA ALA A 291 10.24 26.52 -22.51
C ALA A 291 11.27 27.37 -21.73
N LYS A 292 12.01 28.23 -22.43
CA LYS A 292 12.94 29.18 -21.79
C LYS A 292 12.22 30.18 -20.88
N GLY A 293 11.05 30.66 -21.30
CA GLY A 293 10.18 31.52 -20.50
C GLY A 293 9.71 30.87 -19.20
N ILE A 294 9.29 29.60 -19.25
CA ILE A 294 8.93 28.79 -18.08
C ILE A 294 10.12 28.71 -17.11
N LYS A 295 11.29 28.28 -17.59
CA LYS A 295 12.50 28.15 -16.76
C LYS A 295 12.90 29.47 -16.12
N LYS A 296 12.88 30.56 -16.90
CA LYS A 296 13.19 31.90 -16.43
C LYS A 296 12.22 32.35 -15.34
N ALA A 297 10.91 32.13 -15.52
CA ALA A 297 9.91 32.46 -14.53
C ALA A 297 10.13 31.72 -13.20
N ILE A 298 10.40 30.41 -13.25
CA ILE A 298 10.69 29.61 -12.05
C ILE A 298 11.92 30.15 -11.32
N VAL A 299 13.01 30.44 -12.04
CA VAL A 299 14.23 31.00 -11.44
C VAL A 299 13.97 32.39 -10.83
N GLU A 300 13.28 33.28 -11.55
CA GLU A 300 12.94 34.63 -11.07
C GLU A 300 12.00 34.63 -9.87
N SER A 301 11.22 33.57 -9.65
CA SER A 301 10.35 33.45 -8.48
C SER A 301 11.12 33.29 -7.16
N GLY A 302 12.37 32.81 -7.21
CA GLY A 302 13.18 32.50 -6.03
C GLY A 302 12.72 31.26 -5.23
N VAL A 303 11.68 30.55 -5.68
CA VAL A 303 11.14 29.37 -4.99
C VAL A 303 11.85 28.10 -5.43
N THR A 304 12.27 27.29 -4.46
CA THR A 304 13.00 26.02 -4.72
C THR A 304 12.34 24.80 -4.09
N ASP A 305 11.29 24.98 -3.28
CA ASP A 305 10.67 23.92 -2.47
C ASP A 305 9.27 23.52 -2.96
N LYS A 306 8.85 24.02 -4.13
CA LYS A 306 7.62 23.63 -4.83
C LYS A 306 7.92 22.92 -6.14
N PRO A 307 7.17 21.88 -6.51
CA PRO A 307 7.35 21.23 -7.79
C PRO A 307 6.63 21.90 -8.96
N VAL A 308 7.22 21.72 -10.13
CA VAL A 308 6.59 22.02 -11.42
C VAL A 308 6.71 20.83 -12.38
N THR A 309 5.64 20.55 -13.12
CA THR A 309 5.67 19.64 -14.28
C THR A 309 5.12 20.36 -15.50
N VAL A 310 5.61 19.98 -16.68
CA VAL A 310 5.23 20.63 -17.95
C VAL A 310 4.69 19.61 -18.93
N SER A 311 3.69 19.98 -19.73
CA SER A 311 3.30 19.20 -20.90
C SER A 311 3.21 20.06 -22.14
N PHE A 312 3.88 19.63 -23.22
CA PHE A 312 3.77 20.25 -24.53
C PHE A 312 3.09 19.28 -25.50
N VAL A 313 1.98 19.69 -26.07
CA VAL A 313 1.28 18.96 -27.13
C VAL A 313 1.59 19.63 -28.47
N GLY A 314 2.36 18.95 -29.32
CA GLY A 314 2.85 19.49 -30.59
C GLY A 314 3.70 18.49 -31.37
N GLY A 315 4.49 19.00 -32.32
CA GLY A 315 5.38 18.20 -33.17
C GLY A 315 6.84 18.22 -32.70
N GLU A 316 7.76 18.06 -33.65
CA GLU A 316 9.21 18.00 -33.43
C GLU A 316 9.75 19.20 -32.63
N ARG A 317 9.26 20.41 -32.91
CA ARG A 317 9.65 21.64 -32.18
C ARG A 317 9.27 21.57 -30.70
N SER A 318 8.12 20.99 -30.39
CA SER A 318 7.67 20.77 -29.02
C SER A 318 8.50 19.69 -28.33
N GLU A 319 8.90 18.62 -29.03
CA GLU A 319 9.82 17.61 -28.48
C GLU A 319 11.20 18.18 -28.16
N GLU A 320 11.74 19.06 -29.01
CA GLU A 320 13.00 19.75 -28.75
C GLU A 320 12.91 20.65 -27.51
N ALA A 321 11.82 21.41 -27.38
CA ALA A 321 11.58 22.26 -26.22
C ALA A 321 11.42 21.46 -24.92
N MET A 322 10.72 20.32 -24.95
CA MET A 322 10.61 19.41 -23.81
C MET A 322 11.96 18.83 -23.41
N ARG A 323 12.79 18.42 -24.38
CA ARG A 323 14.16 17.96 -24.11
C ARG A 323 14.97 19.04 -23.40
N TRP A 324 14.91 20.27 -23.90
CA TRP A 324 15.60 21.39 -23.28
C TRP A 324 15.13 21.63 -21.84
N LEU A 325 13.82 21.54 -21.56
CA LEU A 325 13.28 21.64 -20.20
C LEU A 325 13.86 20.56 -19.27
N VAL A 326 13.88 19.30 -19.71
CA VAL A 326 14.41 18.17 -18.93
C VAL A 326 15.89 18.36 -18.63
N GLU A 327 16.70 18.74 -19.61
CA GLU A 327 18.13 19.06 -19.45
C GLU A 327 18.36 20.23 -18.48
N ASN A 328 17.37 21.11 -18.33
CA ASN A 328 17.38 22.24 -17.41
C ASN A 328 16.61 21.98 -16.11
N GLY A 329 16.34 20.70 -15.79
CA GLY A 329 15.80 20.26 -14.51
C GLY A 329 14.30 20.42 -14.35
N ILE A 330 13.54 20.59 -15.44
CA ILE A 330 12.08 20.66 -15.42
C ILE A 330 11.51 19.43 -16.15
N PRO A 331 10.78 18.53 -15.46
CA PRO A 331 10.20 17.36 -16.09
C PRO A 331 9.10 17.77 -17.07
N ALA A 332 9.20 17.29 -18.31
CA ALA A 332 8.30 17.64 -19.41
C ALA A 332 7.76 16.38 -20.11
N TYR A 333 6.46 16.40 -20.45
CA TYR A 333 5.73 15.24 -20.96
C TYR A 333 4.93 15.60 -22.22
N GLY A 334 4.72 14.64 -23.12
CA GLY A 334 3.98 14.87 -24.38
C GLY A 334 2.46 14.95 -24.24
N ALA A 335 1.92 14.81 -23.02
CA ALA A 335 0.49 14.80 -22.77
C ALA A 335 0.13 15.34 -21.36
N PRO A 336 -1.02 16.04 -21.23
CA PRO A 336 -1.40 16.70 -19.97
C PRO A 336 -1.63 15.72 -18.83
N ASP A 337 -2.19 14.54 -19.10
CA ASP A 337 -2.45 13.50 -18.11
C ASP A 337 -1.15 12.94 -17.52
N LEU A 338 -0.08 12.85 -18.32
CA LEU A 338 1.23 12.42 -17.85
C LEU A 338 1.87 13.45 -16.92
N ALA A 339 1.78 14.75 -17.25
CA ALA A 339 2.30 15.82 -16.40
C ALA A 339 1.54 15.91 -15.06
N VAL A 340 0.23 15.69 -15.08
CA VAL A 340 -0.60 15.64 -13.87
C VAL A 340 -0.31 14.39 -13.04
N ASN A 341 -0.16 13.22 -13.66
CA ASN A 341 0.23 12.00 -12.96
C ASN A 341 1.62 12.14 -12.31
N ALA A 342 2.56 12.77 -13.00
CA ALA A 342 3.89 13.03 -12.49
C ALA A 342 3.92 13.93 -11.25
N ILE A 343 3.07 14.99 -11.20
CA ILE A 343 2.95 15.82 -10.00
C ILE A 343 2.16 15.12 -8.89
N ALA A 344 1.20 14.25 -9.24
CA ALA A 344 0.52 13.39 -8.29
C ALA A 344 1.51 12.45 -7.58
N ALA A 345 2.51 11.92 -8.27
CA ALA A 345 3.58 11.11 -7.67
C ALA A 345 4.44 11.90 -6.66
N LEU A 346 4.72 13.18 -6.94
CA LEU A 346 5.44 14.06 -6.01
C LEU A 346 4.64 14.35 -4.74
N ARG A 347 3.31 14.45 -4.86
CA ARG A 347 2.38 14.58 -3.72
C ARG A 347 2.22 13.28 -2.94
N GLU A 348 2.09 12.16 -3.65
CA GLU A 348 2.05 10.82 -3.08
C GLU A 348 3.28 10.57 -2.21
N TYR A 349 4.47 10.85 -2.74
CA TYR A 349 5.73 10.76 -2.02
C TYR A 349 5.77 11.65 -0.76
N ALA A 350 5.30 12.90 -0.86
CA ALA A 350 5.25 13.83 0.28
C ALA A 350 4.41 13.27 1.43
N ARG A 351 3.21 12.77 1.12
CA ARG A 351 2.28 12.18 2.10
C ARG A 351 2.85 10.90 2.70
N MET A 352 3.43 10.04 1.87
CA MET A 352 4.07 8.82 2.33
C MET A 352 5.24 9.11 3.29
N LYS A 353 5.99 10.19 3.06
CA LYS A 353 7.05 10.62 3.98
C LYS A 353 6.56 11.05 5.35
N GLU A 354 5.40 11.69 5.43
CA GLU A 354 4.75 12.00 6.70
C GLU A 354 4.35 10.72 7.44
N ILE A 355 3.81 9.74 6.72
CA ILE A 355 3.42 8.43 7.26
C ILE A 355 4.63 7.68 7.84
N VAL A 356 5.74 7.64 7.11
CA VAL A 356 6.95 6.88 7.52
C VAL A 356 7.59 7.44 8.79
N ARG A 357 7.46 8.76 9.03
CA ARG A 357 7.98 9.42 10.24
C ARG A 357 7.22 9.03 11.51
N GLU A 358 6.02 8.45 11.39
CA GLU A 358 5.26 7.94 12.52
C GLU A 358 5.89 6.61 12.97
N GLU A 359 6.48 6.61 14.18
CA GLU A 359 6.99 5.39 14.79
C GLU A 359 5.84 4.46 15.15
N ALA A 360 5.95 3.20 14.74
CA ALA A 360 5.05 2.15 15.20
C ALA A 360 5.51 1.67 16.57
N MET A 361 4.86 2.14 17.63
CA MET A 361 4.98 1.51 18.93
C MET A 361 4.00 0.33 18.99
N PRO A 362 4.48 -0.92 19.10
CA PRO A 362 3.60 -2.04 19.41
C PRO A 362 2.86 -1.75 20.71
N CYS A 363 1.57 -2.08 20.77
CA CYS A 363 0.89 -2.11 22.06
C CYS A 363 1.57 -3.19 22.93
N LEU A 364 1.69 -2.99 24.24
CA LEU A 364 2.20 -4.06 25.10
C LEU A 364 1.13 -5.15 25.22
N ALA A 365 1.51 -6.41 24.99
CA ALA A 365 0.65 -7.55 25.28
C ALA A 365 0.27 -7.54 26.76
N GLN A 366 -1.01 -7.79 27.08
CA GLN A 366 -1.44 -7.80 28.49
C GLN A 366 -1.02 -9.11 29.18
N ASP A 367 -1.12 -10.25 28.49
CA ASP A 367 -0.76 -11.57 29.05
C ASP A 367 -0.33 -12.59 27.97
N ARG A 368 0.87 -12.40 27.41
CA ARG A 368 1.44 -13.32 26.40
C ARG A 368 1.59 -14.75 26.93
N GLU A 369 1.97 -14.92 28.19
CA GLU A 369 2.18 -16.24 28.78
C GLU A 369 0.89 -17.07 28.80
N ARG A 370 -0.24 -16.46 29.15
CA ARG A 370 -1.55 -17.12 29.10
C ARG A 370 -1.92 -17.52 27.66
N ALA A 371 -1.70 -16.64 26.69
CA ALA A 371 -1.95 -16.97 25.28
C ALA A 371 -1.12 -18.19 24.83
N LEU A 372 0.16 -18.25 25.18
CA LEU A 372 1.01 -19.40 24.85
C LEU A 372 0.60 -20.68 25.58
N LYS A 373 0.13 -20.61 26.83
CA LYS A 373 -0.39 -21.78 27.57
C LYS A 373 -1.58 -22.40 26.83
N ILE A 374 -2.50 -21.58 26.32
CA ILE A 374 -3.66 -22.03 25.53
C ILE A 374 -3.19 -22.72 24.25
N ILE A 375 -2.28 -22.09 23.51
CA ILE A 375 -1.72 -22.64 22.26
C ILE A 375 -0.99 -23.97 22.50
N ASN A 376 -0.14 -24.03 23.53
CA ASN A 376 0.63 -25.23 23.86
C ASN A 376 -0.28 -26.39 24.30
N LYS A 377 -1.36 -26.10 25.03
CA LYS A 377 -2.36 -27.11 25.37
C LYS A 377 -2.99 -27.70 24.11
N ALA A 378 -3.44 -26.86 23.18
CA ALA A 378 -4.01 -27.32 21.91
C ALA A 378 -3.03 -28.19 21.12
N ARG A 379 -1.76 -27.79 21.06
CA ARG A 379 -0.71 -28.59 20.41
C ARG A 379 -0.47 -29.92 21.10
N SER A 380 -0.46 -29.96 22.43
CA SER A 380 -0.27 -31.21 23.19
C SER A 380 -1.39 -32.23 22.97
N GLU A 381 -2.57 -31.74 22.56
CA GLU A 381 -3.73 -32.55 22.17
C GLU A 381 -3.71 -32.92 20.67
N GLY A 382 -2.64 -32.59 19.94
CA GLY A 382 -2.47 -32.89 18.52
C GLY A 382 -3.28 -32.00 17.57
N ARG A 383 -3.75 -30.83 18.02
CA ARG A 383 -4.57 -29.91 17.23
C ARG A 383 -3.72 -28.86 16.50
N ASP A 384 -4.14 -28.50 15.30
CA ASP A 384 -3.58 -27.43 14.46
C ASP A 384 -4.43 -26.15 14.48
N SER A 385 -5.48 -26.11 15.30
CA SER A 385 -6.41 -25.00 15.43
C SER A 385 -6.96 -24.89 16.85
N LEU A 386 -7.30 -23.66 17.23
CA LEU A 386 -7.97 -23.38 18.49
C LEU A 386 -9.49 -23.49 18.32
N THR A 387 -10.18 -23.91 19.37
CA THR A 387 -11.64 -23.74 19.45
C THR A 387 -11.98 -22.26 19.52
N GLU A 388 -13.22 -21.88 19.18
CA GLU A 388 -13.67 -20.47 19.25
C GLU A 388 -13.48 -19.86 20.65
N ILE A 389 -13.67 -20.66 21.70
CA ILE A 389 -13.49 -20.22 23.09
C ILE A 389 -12.02 -19.92 23.37
N GLU A 390 -11.13 -20.84 23.02
CA GLU A 390 -9.68 -20.66 23.17
C GLU A 390 -9.16 -19.48 22.32
N ALA A 391 -9.67 -19.30 21.10
CA ALA A 391 -9.32 -18.18 20.25
C ALA A 391 -9.75 -16.83 20.86
N LYS A 392 -10.96 -16.76 21.44
CA LYS A 392 -11.43 -15.57 22.18
C LYS A 392 -10.59 -15.30 23.43
N GLU A 393 -10.21 -16.33 24.18
CA GLU A 393 -9.31 -16.17 25.33
C GLU A 393 -7.94 -15.63 24.91
N VAL A 394 -7.40 -16.07 23.77
CA VAL A 394 -6.17 -15.48 23.21
C VAL A 394 -6.39 -14.01 22.83
N PHE A 395 -7.50 -13.67 22.17
CA PHE A 395 -7.84 -12.28 21.83
C PHE A 395 -7.96 -11.39 23.08
N GLU A 396 -8.59 -11.89 24.16
CA GLU A 396 -8.65 -11.20 25.46
C GLU A 396 -7.27 -10.91 26.04
N CYS A 397 -6.29 -11.82 25.89
CA CYS A 397 -4.91 -11.61 26.36
C CYS A 397 -4.19 -10.42 25.69
N TYR A 398 -4.72 -9.93 24.57
CA TYR A 398 -4.24 -8.74 23.86
C TYR A 398 -5.21 -7.56 23.96
N GLY A 399 -6.24 -7.66 24.80
CA GLY A 399 -7.18 -6.56 25.08
C GLY A 399 -8.31 -6.41 24.06
N LEU A 400 -8.51 -7.37 23.16
CA LEU A 400 -9.62 -7.31 22.20
C LEU A 400 -10.97 -7.51 22.91
N PRO A 401 -11.99 -6.69 22.63
CA PRO A 401 -13.28 -6.74 23.32
C PRO A 401 -14.15 -7.86 22.75
N VAL A 402 -13.89 -9.11 23.15
CA VAL A 402 -14.71 -10.26 22.73
C VAL A 402 -16.04 -10.34 23.48
N THR A 403 -17.00 -11.07 22.92
CA THR A 403 -18.23 -11.46 23.63
C THR A 403 -17.91 -12.54 24.69
N PRO A 404 -18.38 -12.39 25.95
CA PRO A 404 -18.29 -13.43 26.95
C PRO A 404 -18.84 -14.74 26.41
N THR A 405 -17.99 -15.76 26.43
CA THR A 405 -18.29 -17.09 25.91
C THR A 405 -17.78 -18.14 26.90
N ARG A 406 -18.59 -19.15 27.20
CA ARG A 406 -18.26 -20.23 28.15
C ARG A 406 -18.72 -21.58 27.61
N LEU A 407 -18.00 -22.65 27.95
CA LEU A 407 -18.32 -24.01 27.50
C LEU A 407 -19.24 -24.70 28.52
N ALA A 408 -20.42 -25.13 28.08
CA ALA A 408 -21.33 -25.99 28.83
C ALA A 408 -21.24 -27.44 28.34
N ARG A 409 -21.12 -28.40 29.26
CA ARG A 409 -21.10 -29.84 28.95
C ARG A 409 -22.45 -30.52 29.09
N ASN A 410 -23.39 -29.87 29.78
CA ASN A 410 -24.76 -30.35 29.96
C ASN A 410 -25.75 -29.17 30.01
N GLU A 411 -27.05 -29.50 29.99
CA GLU A 411 -28.14 -28.52 30.00
C GLU A 411 -28.14 -27.62 31.23
N ASP A 412 -27.85 -28.17 32.41
CA ASP A 412 -27.87 -27.41 33.67
C ASP A 412 -26.72 -26.40 33.74
N GLU A 413 -25.53 -26.80 33.31
CA GLU A 413 -24.39 -25.89 33.12
C GLU A 413 -24.73 -24.80 32.10
N ALA A 414 -25.38 -25.14 30.99
CA ALA A 414 -25.74 -24.15 29.98
C ALA A 414 -26.70 -23.08 30.52
N VAL A 415 -27.69 -23.48 31.32
CA VAL A 415 -28.62 -22.55 31.98
C VAL A 415 -27.90 -21.68 33.00
N ALA A 416 -27.01 -22.26 33.82
CA ALA A 416 -26.24 -21.49 34.80
C ALA A 416 -25.37 -20.42 34.12
N LEU A 417 -24.65 -20.80 33.07
CA LEU A 417 -23.79 -19.89 32.30
C LEU A 417 -24.61 -18.82 31.56
N ALA A 418 -25.80 -19.16 31.02
CA ALA A 418 -26.67 -18.19 30.37
C ALA A 418 -27.19 -17.13 31.35
N ARG A 419 -27.51 -17.51 32.59
CA ARG A 419 -27.91 -16.58 33.64
C ARG A 419 -26.76 -15.67 34.09
N GLU A 420 -25.54 -16.20 34.13
CA GLU A 420 -24.32 -15.43 34.46
C GLU A 420 -24.01 -14.39 33.37
N ILE A 421 -24.07 -14.80 32.09
CA ILE A 421 -23.80 -13.92 30.94
C ILE A 421 -24.93 -12.89 30.76
N GLY A 422 -26.17 -13.29 30.99
CA GLY A 422 -27.37 -12.48 30.76
C GLY A 422 -28.01 -12.75 29.40
N TYR A 423 -29.34 -12.65 29.36
CA TYR A 423 -30.14 -12.88 28.16
C TYR A 423 -30.30 -11.61 27.29
N PRO A 424 -30.44 -11.74 25.95
CA PRO A 424 -30.45 -13.00 25.20
C PRO A 424 -29.05 -13.59 24.96
N VAL A 425 -28.98 -14.91 24.79
CA VAL A 425 -27.75 -15.65 24.50
C VAL A 425 -27.79 -16.35 23.14
N VAL A 426 -26.59 -16.68 22.65
CA VAL A 426 -26.34 -17.55 21.49
C VAL A 426 -25.72 -18.85 21.98
N MET A 427 -26.16 -19.97 21.43
CA MET A 427 -25.59 -21.30 21.70
C MET A 427 -25.02 -21.90 20.43
N LYS A 428 -23.75 -22.30 20.46
CA LYS A 428 -23.01 -22.88 19.32
C LYS A 428 -22.35 -24.20 19.71
N ILE A 429 -22.39 -25.20 18.84
CA ILE A 429 -21.66 -26.47 19.03
C ILE A 429 -20.14 -26.23 19.05
N VAL A 430 -19.43 -26.90 19.97
CA VAL A 430 -17.97 -26.92 20.01
C VAL A 430 -17.50 -28.34 19.71
N SER A 431 -16.96 -28.53 18.50
CA SER A 431 -16.44 -29.82 18.05
C SER A 431 -15.35 -29.60 17.00
N PRO A 432 -14.14 -30.20 17.16
CA PRO A 432 -13.12 -30.18 16.11
C PRO A 432 -13.57 -30.89 14.82
N ASP A 433 -14.56 -31.78 14.91
CA ASP A 433 -15.07 -32.57 13.79
C ASP A 433 -16.16 -31.87 12.96
N ILE A 434 -16.69 -30.73 13.44
CA ILE A 434 -17.79 -29.99 12.82
C ILE A 434 -17.35 -28.52 12.64
N LEU A 435 -16.66 -28.25 11.53
CA LEU A 435 -16.13 -26.93 11.20
C LEU A 435 -17.23 -25.93 10.79
N HIS A 436 -18.18 -26.35 9.95
CA HIS A 436 -19.31 -25.53 9.51
C HIS A 436 -20.54 -25.73 10.42
N LYS A 437 -20.51 -25.07 11.58
CA LYS A 437 -21.51 -25.22 12.65
C LYS A 437 -22.94 -24.94 12.18
N SER A 438 -23.13 -23.93 11.33
CA SER A 438 -24.45 -23.54 10.82
C SER A 438 -25.07 -24.63 9.94
N ASP A 439 -24.28 -25.27 9.08
CA ASP A 439 -24.73 -26.34 8.18
C ASP A 439 -25.16 -27.59 8.95
N ALA A 440 -24.48 -27.87 10.07
CA ALA A 440 -24.84 -28.93 11.00
C ALA A 440 -26.02 -28.55 11.92
N GLY A 441 -26.68 -27.39 11.69
CA GLY A 441 -27.74 -26.89 12.56
C GLY A 441 -27.30 -26.65 13.99
N GLY A 442 -25.99 -26.47 14.21
CA GLY A 442 -25.33 -26.38 15.51
C GLY A 442 -25.27 -24.98 16.09
N VAL A 443 -26.05 -24.03 15.56
CA VAL A 443 -26.15 -22.65 16.05
C VAL A 443 -27.62 -22.31 16.35
N ARG A 444 -27.86 -21.72 17.52
CA ARG A 444 -29.15 -21.14 17.92
C ARG A 444 -28.91 -19.75 18.51
N VAL A 445 -29.61 -18.75 17.98
CA VAL A 445 -29.49 -17.34 18.37
C VAL A 445 -30.76 -16.86 19.07
N ASN A 446 -30.69 -15.72 19.75
CA ASN A 446 -31.86 -15.04 20.35
C ASN A 446 -32.61 -15.90 21.37
N ILE A 447 -31.88 -16.64 22.20
CA ILE A 447 -32.44 -17.45 23.29
C ILE A 447 -32.65 -16.53 24.48
N LYS A 448 -33.88 -16.45 25.00
CA LYS A 448 -34.31 -15.39 25.94
C LYS A 448 -34.52 -15.84 27.38
N ASP A 449 -34.54 -17.14 27.63
CA ASP A 449 -34.87 -17.71 28.93
C ASP A 449 -34.25 -19.12 29.12
N ASP A 450 -34.37 -19.65 30.33
CA ASP A 450 -33.84 -20.98 30.71
C ASP A 450 -34.45 -22.12 29.88
N ALA A 451 -35.74 -22.01 29.55
CA ALA A 451 -36.46 -23.06 28.81
C ALA A 451 -35.91 -23.16 27.38
N GLY A 452 -35.71 -22.03 26.72
CA GLY A 452 -35.09 -21.94 25.41
C GLY A 452 -33.65 -22.44 25.40
N VAL A 453 -32.88 -22.23 26.48
CA VAL A 453 -31.50 -22.77 26.59
C VAL A 453 -31.51 -24.30 26.61
N ARG A 454 -32.38 -24.91 27.41
CA ARG A 454 -32.50 -26.38 27.49
C ARG A 454 -32.94 -26.99 26.17
N GLU A 455 -33.93 -26.36 25.52
CA GLU A 455 -34.39 -26.78 24.20
C GLU A 455 -33.27 -26.67 23.15
N ALA A 456 -32.61 -25.52 23.07
CA ALA A 456 -31.51 -25.30 22.16
C ALA A 456 -30.36 -26.30 22.38
N PHE A 457 -30.02 -26.62 23.63
CA PHE A 457 -28.99 -27.62 23.95
C PHE A 457 -29.33 -28.98 23.34
N LYS A 458 -30.55 -29.48 23.58
CA LYS A 458 -31.01 -30.78 23.05
C LYS A 458 -30.99 -30.79 21.52
N VAL A 459 -31.50 -29.73 20.90
CA VAL A 459 -31.59 -29.62 19.45
C VAL A 459 -30.20 -29.57 18.81
N ILE A 460 -29.28 -28.77 19.35
CA ILE A 460 -27.91 -28.68 18.83
C ILE A 460 -27.18 -30.03 18.95
N MET A 461 -27.27 -30.68 20.12
CA MET A 461 -26.64 -32.00 20.32
C MET A 461 -27.20 -33.08 19.40
N LYS A 462 -28.53 -33.04 19.16
CA LYS A 462 -29.19 -33.94 18.22
C LYS A 462 -28.69 -33.70 16.79
N ASN A 463 -28.75 -32.46 16.31
CA ASN A 463 -28.34 -32.12 14.95
C ASN A 463 -26.87 -32.45 14.70
N ALA A 464 -25.98 -32.19 15.67
CA ALA A 464 -24.56 -32.52 15.57
C ALA A 464 -24.32 -34.04 15.39
N LYS A 465 -25.03 -34.88 16.15
CA LYS A 465 -24.95 -36.35 16.03
C LYS A 465 -25.58 -36.87 14.75
N GLU A 466 -26.65 -36.26 14.27
CA GLU A 466 -27.27 -36.60 12.98
C GLU A 466 -26.37 -36.21 11.80
N TYR A 467 -25.68 -35.07 11.90
CA TYR A 467 -24.73 -34.61 10.90
C TYR A 467 -23.47 -35.50 10.85
N LYS A 468 -22.92 -35.86 12.01
CA LYS A 468 -21.76 -36.78 12.11
C LYS A 468 -21.80 -37.56 13.43
N ALA A 469 -22.27 -38.80 13.38
CA ALA A 469 -22.49 -39.64 14.55
C ALA A 469 -21.22 -39.91 15.39
N THR A 470 -20.05 -39.90 14.76
CA THR A 470 -18.74 -40.12 15.39
C THR A 470 -18.02 -38.83 15.76
N ALA A 471 -18.65 -37.66 15.65
CA ALA A 471 -18.03 -36.39 15.98
C ALA A 471 -17.65 -36.32 17.47
N ASN A 472 -16.41 -35.92 17.74
CA ASN A 472 -15.95 -35.56 19.06
C ASN A 472 -16.58 -34.21 19.46
N ILE A 473 -17.61 -34.23 20.30
CA ILE A 473 -18.29 -33.02 20.77
C ILE A 473 -17.76 -32.67 22.16
N HIS A 474 -17.16 -31.49 22.29
CA HIS A 474 -16.62 -30.99 23.57
C HIS A 474 -17.71 -30.37 24.45
N GLY A 475 -18.78 -29.86 23.83
CA GLY A 475 -19.92 -29.23 24.51
C GLY A 475 -20.59 -28.17 23.64
N ILE A 476 -21.29 -27.25 24.29
CA ILE A 476 -21.94 -26.10 23.66
C ILE A 476 -21.38 -24.81 24.25
N ALA A 477 -20.91 -23.92 23.38
CA ALA A 477 -20.55 -22.56 23.75
C ALA A 477 -21.82 -21.75 24.01
N VAL A 478 -21.98 -21.24 25.24
CA VAL A 478 -22.99 -20.24 25.61
C VAL A 478 -22.33 -18.87 25.55
N GLN A 479 -22.91 -17.97 24.76
CA GLN A 479 -22.31 -16.70 24.38
C GLN A 479 -23.30 -15.53 24.52
N GLU A 480 -22.81 -14.36 24.93
CA GLU A 480 -23.55 -13.09 24.85
C GLU A 480 -24.08 -12.83 23.41
N MET A 481 -25.37 -12.54 23.27
CA MET A 481 -25.89 -12.01 22.00
C MET A 481 -25.66 -10.50 21.94
N ALA A 482 -24.51 -10.11 21.38
CA ALA A 482 -24.16 -8.71 21.17
C ALA A 482 -25.26 -7.97 20.36
N PRO A 483 -25.57 -6.71 20.69
CA PRO A 483 -26.49 -5.88 19.91
C PRO A 483 -26.02 -5.74 18.46
N TRP A 484 -26.96 -5.52 17.54
CA TRP A 484 -26.64 -5.21 16.14
C TRP A 484 -25.75 -3.99 16.03
N GLY A 485 -24.76 -4.07 15.15
CA GLY A 485 -23.83 -3.00 14.81
C GLY A 485 -23.38 -3.13 13.36
N THR A 486 -22.52 -2.21 12.91
CA THR A 486 -21.91 -2.36 11.59
C THR A 486 -20.87 -3.47 11.65
N GLU A 487 -21.05 -4.49 10.83
CA GLU A 487 -20.11 -5.62 10.72
C GLU A 487 -18.84 -5.19 9.98
N VAL A 488 -17.70 -5.45 10.59
CA VAL A 488 -16.36 -5.38 9.99
C VAL A 488 -15.62 -6.69 10.22
N ILE A 489 -14.55 -6.91 9.46
CA ILE A 489 -13.70 -8.08 9.59
C ILE A 489 -12.25 -7.65 9.86
N LEU A 490 -11.60 -8.36 10.78
CA LEU A 490 -10.15 -8.35 10.93
C LEU A 490 -9.65 -9.75 10.62
N GLY A 491 -8.65 -9.85 9.74
CA GLY A 491 -8.03 -11.12 9.40
C GLY A 491 -6.51 -10.98 9.41
N SER A 492 -5.81 -12.10 9.45
CA SER A 492 -4.36 -12.12 9.40
C SER A 492 -3.83 -13.38 8.76
N VAL A 493 -2.68 -13.22 8.11
CA VAL A 493 -1.88 -14.30 7.56
C VAL A 493 -0.42 -14.03 7.87
N ASN A 494 0.36 -15.08 8.05
CA ASN A 494 1.81 -14.95 8.07
C ASN A 494 2.34 -15.03 6.62
N ASP A 495 2.53 -13.87 5.99
CA ASP A 495 3.01 -13.77 4.61
C ASP A 495 4.46 -14.26 4.52
N PRO A 496 4.82 -15.10 3.53
CA PRO A 496 6.17 -15.65 3.41
C PRO A 496 7.26 -14.60 3.10
N THR A 497 6.89 -13.41 2.62
CA THR A 497 7.81 -12.33 2.24
C THR A 497 7.93 -11.29 3.35
N PHE A 498 6.80 -10.85 3.91
CA PHE A 498 6.73 -9.73 4.86
C PHE A 498 6.43 -10.15 6.32
N GLY A 499 6.10 -11.43 6.53
CA GLY A 499 5.71 -11.96 7.82
C GLY A 499 4.26 -11.62 8.20
N PRO A 500 3.95 -11.50 9.51
CA PRO A 500 2.62 -11.17 10.00
C PRO A 500 2.00 -9.96 9.29
N THR A 501 0.90 -10.21 8.60
CA THR A 501 0.18 -9.25 7.77
C THR A 501 -1.29 -9.30 8.14
N MET A 502 -1.88 -8.15 8.38
CA MET A 502 -3.29 -8.04 8.73
C MET A 502 -4.13 -7.51 7.57
N MET A 503 -5.41 -7.83 7.62
CA MET A 503 -6.46 -7.39 6.72
C MET A 503 -7.55 -6.71 7.54
N PHE A 504 -8.08 -5.60 7.03
CA PHE A 504 -9.30 -4.97 7.51
C PHE A 504 -10.27 -4.81 6.35
N GLY A 505 -11.57 -4.98 6.61
CA GLY A 505 -12.61 -4.72 5.61
C GLY A 505 -14.00 -4.59 6.22
N LEU A 506 -14.95 -4.21 5.37
CA LEU A 506 -16.37 -4.24 5.73
C LEU A 506 -16.85 -5.70 5.80
N GLY A 507 -17.49 -6.07 6.90
CA GLY A 507 -17.88 -7.42 7.27
C GLY A 507 -19.21 -7.88 6.67
N GLY A 508 -19.63 -9.09 7.05
CA GLY A 508 -20.91 -9.69 6.65
C GLY A 508 -20.86 -10.44 5.32
N ILE A 509 -22.04 -10.75 4.77
CA ILE A 509 -22.21 -11.57 3.56
C ILE A 509 -21.51 -11.01 2.31
N PHE A 510 -21.11 -9.74 2.34
CA PHE A 510 -20.55 -9.04 1.20
C PHE A 510 -19.01 -9.11 1.13
N VAL A 511 -18.31 -9.57 2.17
CA VAL A 511 -16.83 -9.63 2.20
C VAL A 511 -16.28 -10.44 1.02
N GLU A 512 -16.80 -11.65 0.82
CA GLU A 512 -16.32 -12.58 -0.21
C GLU A 512 -16.62 -12.07 -1.63
N VAL A 513 -17.70 -11.31 -1.79
CA VAL A 513 -18.20 -10.83 -3.08
C VAL A 513 -17.57 -9.48 -3.47
N LEU A 514 -17.52 -8.52 -2.55
CA LEU A 514 -17.05 -7.16 -2.83
C LEU A 514 -15.53 -7.03 -2.74
N LYS A 515 -14.85 -7.92 -1.99
CA LYS A 515 -13.39 -7.88 -1.75
C LYS A 515 -12.89 -6.50 -1.31
N ASP A 516 -13.75 -5.81 -0.54
CA ASP A 516 -13.53 -4.46 -0.04
C ASP A 516 -12.66 -4.50 1.24
N VAL A 517 -11.38 -4.75 1.00
CA VAL A 517 -10.38 -5.00 2.04
C VAL A 517 -9.09 -4.25 1.74
N THR A 518 -8.44 -3.81 2.81
CA THR A 518 -7.09 -3.23 2.83
C THR A 518 -6.18 -4.06 3.73
N PHE A 519 -4.87 -3.98 3.48
CA PHE A 519 -3.85 -4.79 4.15
C PHE A 519 -2.77 -3.92 4.78
N ARG A 520 -2.10 -4.43 5.82
CA ARG A 520 -0.88 -3.84 6.40
C ARG A 520 0.04 -4.92 6.96
N VAL A 521 1.34 -4.74 6.79
CA VAL A 521 2.36 -5.51 7.49
C VAL A 521 2.42 -5.04 8.94
N ALA A 522 2.40 -5.96 9.89
CA ALA A 522 2.46 -5.64 11.32
C ALA A 522 3.88 -5.22 11.75
N PRO A 523 4.03 -4.29 12.72
CA PRO A 523 2.96 -3.64 13.50
C PRO A 523 2.27 -2.48 12.77
N VAL A 524 1.01 -2.22 13.16
CA VAL A 524 0.18 -1.12 12.64
C VAL A 524 -0.01 -0.04 13.70
N THR A 525 0.24 1.20 13.32
CA THR A 525 0.03 2.40 14.16
C THR A 525 -1.43 2.86 14.15
N SER A 526 -1.84 3.66 15.14
CA SER A 526 -3.21 4.20 15.20
C SER A 526 -3.55 5.06 13.97
N SER A 527 -2.59 5.84 13.47
CA SER A 527 -2.74 6.63 12.24
C SER A 527 -2.86 5.74 10.99
N GLN A 528 -2.07 4.67 10.89
CA GLN A 528 -2.22 3.69 9.81
C GLN A 528 -3.57 2.97 9.90
N ALA A 529 -4.03 2.62 11.10
CA ALA A 529 -5.31 1.99 11.34
C ALA A 529 -6.48 2.90 10.92
N LEU A 530 -6.45 4.18 11.30
CA LEU A 530 -7.44 5.17 10.86
C LEU A 530 -7.46 5.31 9.33
N ARG A 531 -6.29 5.32 8.68
CA ARG A 531 -6.21 5.33 7.21
C ARG A 531 -6.81 4.07 6.57
N MET A 532 -6.61 2.89 7.18
CA MET A 532 -7.26 1.66 6.70
C MET A 532 -8.79 1.78 6.69
N LEU A 533 -9.37 2.57 7.61
CA LEU A 533 -10.82 2.81 7.64
C LEU A 533 -11.31 3.66 6.46
N ASP A 534 -10.46 4.54 5.94
CA ASP A 534 -10.78 5.45 4.83
C ASP A 534 -10.48 4.86 3.45
N GLU A 535 -9.68 3.79 3.39
CA GLU A 535 -9.26 3.14 2.13
C GLU A 535 -10.27 2.16 1.56
N ILE A 536 -11.17 1.64 2.40
CA ILE A 536 -12.23 0.73 1.95
C ILE A 536 -13.36 1.54 1.27
N ARG A 537 -14.00 0.95 0.28
CA ARG A 537 -15.17 1.55 -0.40
C ARG A 537 -16.34 1.75 0.57
N GLY A 538 -16.41 0.93 1.62
CA GLY A 538 -17.33 1.04 2.74
C GLY A 538 -17.04 2.17 3.73
N ALA A 539 -15.98 2.98 3.54
CA ALA A 539 -15.62 4.08 4.44
C ALA A 539 -16.79 5.05 4.73
N PRO A 540 -17.66 5.41 3.76
CA PRO A 540 -18.83 6.24 4.05
C PRO A 540 -19.80 5.62 5.05
N ILE A 541 -19.93 4.28 5.09
CA ILE A 541 -20.79 3.58 6.06
C ILE A 541 -20.21 3.74 7.47
N ILE A 542 -18.89 3.64 7.62
CA ILE A 542 -18.19 3.87 8.90
C ILE A 542 -18.34 5.34 9.33
N ALA A 543 -18.26 6.29 8.39
CA ALA A 543 -18.46 7.71 8.65
C ALA A 543 -19.92 8.09 8.99
N GLY A 544 -20.88 7.18 8.77
CA GLY A 544 -22.31 7.41 8.93
C GLY A 544 -22.94 7.88 7.62
N VAL A 545 -24.04 7.22 7.22
CA VAL A 545 -24.81 7.56 6.02
C VAL A 545 -26.24 7.96 6.38
N ARG A 546 -26.84 8.85 5.58
CA ARG A 546 -28.28 9.16 5.63
C ARG A 546 -28.81 9.54 7.04
N GLY A 547 -28.03 10.29 7.81
CA GLY A 547 -28.41 10.75 9.15
C GLY A 547 -28.09 9.76 10.28
N GLU A 548 -27.49 8.61 9.97
CA GLU A 548 -26.92 7.73 10.99
C GLU A 548 -25.70 8.37 11.67
N ALA A 549 -25.53 8.10 12.96
CA ALA A 549 -24.35 8.51 13.70
C ALA A 549 -23.09 7.77 13.19
N PRO A 550 -21.92 8.44 13.17
CA PRO A 550 -20.66 7.80 12.80
C PRO A 550 -20.34 6.64 13.74
N ARG A 551 -19.66 5.62 13.22
CA ARG A 551 -19.16 4.50 14.02
C ARG A 551 -17.94 4.91 14.84
N ASP A 552 -17.66 4.13 15.89
CA ASP A 552 -16.53 4.37 16.79
C ASP A 552 -15.19 4.06 16.10
N ARG A 553 -14.71 5.04 15.32
CA ARG A 553 -13.48 4.94 14.53
C ARG A 553 -12.24 4.80 15.40
N GLN A 554 -12.20 5.45 16.56
CA GLN A 554 -11.04 5.37 17.45
C GLN A 554 -10.97 3.99 18.10
N ALA A 555 -12.08 3.47 18.64
CA ALA A 555 -12.10 2.11 19.19
C ALA A 555 -11.70 1.06 18.14
N LEU A 556 -12.13 1.24 16.89
CA LEU A 556 -11.75 0.36 15.79
C LEU A 556 -10.25 0.45 15.47
N ALA A 557 -9.68 1.65 15.45
CA ALA A 557 -8.24 1.84 15.27
C ALA A 557 -7.42 1.20 16.40
N ASP A 558 -7.86 1.35 17.65
CA ASP A 558 -7.19 0.76 18.82
C ASP A 558 -7.21 -0.77 18.76
N VAL A 559 -8.34 -1.36 18.38
CA VAL A 559 -8.48 -2.82 18.21
C VAL A 559 -7.68 -3.34 17.02
N ILE A 560 -7.56 -2.58 15.93
CA ILE A 560 -6.65 -2.88 14.82
C ILE A 560 -5.19 -2.93 15.32
N CYS A 561 -4.75 -1.96 16.13
CA CYS A 561 -3.40 -1.94 16.71
C CYS A 561 -3.15 -3.13 17.66
N GLN A 562 -4.12 -3.45 18.53
CA GLN A 562 -4.06 -4.61 19.43
C GLN A 562 -3.98 -5.93 18.66
N TYR A 563 -4.84 -6.09 17.64
CA TYR A 563 -4.84 -7.26 16.77
C TYR A 563 -3.52 -7.38 15.99
N SER A 564 -3.00 -6.27 15.47
CA SER A 564 -1.70 -6.21 14.80
C SER A 564 -0.54 -6.63 15.73
N THR A 565 -0.58 -6.18 16.99
CA THR A 565 0.39 -6.56 18.02
C THR A 565 0.32 -8.07 18.29
N MET A 566 -0.89 -8.61 18.47
CA MET A 566 -1.09 -10.04 18.71
C MET A 566 -0.48 -10.90 17.61
N ILE A 567 -0.74 -10.60 16.34
CA ILE A 567 -0.24 -11.41 15.24
C ILE A 567 1.28 -11.29 15.06
N LEU A 568 1.86 -10.15 15.48
CA LEU A 568 3.30 -9.96 15.50
C LEU A 568 3.96 -10.76 16.62
N ASP A 569 3.41 -10.70 17.84
CA ASP A 569 3.96 -11.38 19.01
C ASP A 569 3.79 -12.91 18.96
N LEU A 570 2.73 -13.37 18.29
CA LEU A 570 2.45 -14.79 18.03
C LEU A 570 2.88 -15.26 16.64
N ALA A 571 3.77 -14.52 15.95
CA ALA A 571 4.18 -14.82 14.59
C ALA A 571 4.70 -16.25 14.40
N ASP A 572 5.37 -16.83 15.40
CA ASP A 572 5.93 -18.19 15.35
C ASP A 572 4.91 -19.27 15.69
N GLU A 573 3.74 -18.90 16.19
CA GLU A 573 2.70 -19.82 16.62
C GLU A 573 1.49 -19.83 15.68
N VAL A 574 1.08 -18.66 15.19
CA VAL A 574 -0.15 -18.46 14.41
C VAL A 574 0.19 -18.42 12.93
N SER A 575 -0.54 -19.23 12.15
CA SER A 575 -0.50 -19.21 10.68
C SER A 575 -1.49 -18.18 10.15
N GLU A 576 -2.72 -18.25 10.64
CA GLU A 576 -3.84 -17.41 10.23
C GLU A 576 -4.75 -17.15 11.44
N SER A 577 -5.39 -15.99 11.48
CA SER A 577 -6.46 -15.74 12.45
C SER A 577 -7.49 -14.79 11.88
N ASP A 578 -8.73 -14.87 12.38
CA ASP A 578 -9.85 -14.03 11.97
C ASP A 578 -10.69 -13.61 13.18
N ALA A 579 -11.11 -12.34 13.21
CA ALA A 579 -12.19 -11.82 14.01
C ALA A 579 -13.34 -11.47 13.05
N ASN A 580 -14.35 -12.34 12.96
CA ASN A 580 -15.41 -12.21 11.97
C ASN A 580 -16.76 -12.82 12.42
N PRO A 581 -17.79 -12.01 12.74
CA PRO A 581 -17.81 -10.56 12.60
C PRO A 581 -17.26 -9.83 13.82
N VAL A 582 -16.81 -8.60 13.58
CA VAL A 582 -16.62 -7.56 14.59
C VAL A 582 -17.76 -6.55 14.44
N LEU A 583 -18.54 -6.33 15.49
CA LEU A 583 -19.66 -5.38 15.49
C LEU A 583 -19.21 -4.04 16.03
N VAL A 584 -19.25 -3.01 15.19
CA VAL A 584 -18.88 -1.64 15.54
C VAL A 584 -20.13 -0.81 15.82
N TYR A 585 -20.13 -0.12 16.96
CA TYR A 585 -21.24 0.70 17.40
C TYR A 585 -21.01 2.18 17.08
N GLU A 586 -21.98 3.02 17.43
CA GLU A 586 -21.86 4.48 17.32
C GLU A 586 -20.67 5.00 18.14
N SER A 587 -20.14 6.14 17.73
CA SER A 587 -19.02 6.82 18.40
C SER A 587 -19.20 6.88 19.93
N GLY A 588 -18.18 6.42 20.66
CA GLY A 588 -18.15 6.35 22.12
C GLY A 588 -18.74 5.06 22.72
N LYS A 589 -19.32 4.16 21.89
CA LYS A 589 -19.87 2.88 22.34
C LYS A 589 -18.96 1.68 22.04
N GLY A 590 -17.82 1.89 21.37
CA GLY A 590 -16.84 0.85 21.09
C GLY A 590 -17.30 -0.20 20.07
N LEU A 591 -16.80 -1.43 20.25
CA LEU A 591 -17.06 -2.58 19.38
C LEU A 591 -17.00 -3.90 20.14
N LYS A 592 -17.51 -4.96 19.54
CA LYS A 592 -17.44 -6.33 20.06
C LYS A 592 -17.00 -7.34 19.00
N VAL A 593 -16.03 -8.19 19.34
CA VAL A 593 -15.64 -9.35 18.52
C VAL A 593 -16.56 -10.52 18.84
N VAL A 594 -17.38 -10.93 17.86
CA VAL A 594 -18.46 -11.92 18.07
C VAL A 594 -18.00 -13.34 17.78
N ASP A 595 -17.11 -13.52 16.82
CA ASP A 595 -16.50 -14.81 16.48
C ASP A 595 -15.00 -14.65 16.31
N ALA A 596 -14.27 -15.72 16.61
CA ALA A 596 -12.83 -15.75 16.57
C ALA A 596 -12.34 -17.10 16.06
N ARG A 597 -11.32 -17.06 15.20
CA ARG A 597 -10.66 -18.24 14.67
C ARG A 597 -9.15 -18.04 14.71
N ILE A 598 -8.41 -19.07 15.12
CA ILE A 598 -6.95 -19.10 15.07
C ILE A 598 -6.52 -20.47 14.52
N ILE A 599 -5.73 -20.44 13.45
CA ILE A 599 -5.03 -21.60 12.89
C ILE A 599 -3.56 -21.51 13.28
N LEU A 600 -3.03 -22.60 13.81
CA LEU A 600 -1.66 -22.70 14.30
C LEU A 600 -0.71 -23.13 13.17
N LYS A 601 0.53 -22.65 13.22
CA LYS A 601 1.61 -23.17 12.38
C LYS A 601 1.86 -24.64 12.69
N LYS A 602 2.17 -25.44 11.66
CA LYS A 602 2.70 -26.78 11.86
C LYS A 602 4.11 -26.67 12.45
N LYS A 603 4.39 -27.42 13.51
CA LYS A 603 5.69 -27.52 14.19
C LYS A 603 6.11 -28.97 14.26
#